data_AF-A0A8T7FRB8-F1
#
_entry.id   AF-A0A8T7FRB8-F1
#
_cell.length_a   1.000
_cell.length_b   1.000
_cell.length_c   1.000
_cell.angle_alpha   90.00
_cell.angle_beta   90.00
_cell.angle_gamma   90.00
#
_symmetry.space_group_name_H-M   'P 1'
#
loop_
_entity.id
_entity.type
_entity.pdbx_description
1 polymer ?
#
loop_
_entity_poly.entity_id
_entity_poly.type
_entity_poly.pdbx_seq_one_letter_code
_entity_poly.pdbx_strand_id
1 'polypeptide(L)'
;MSVATELAKTPRLVRRKLGEKLLDCFERAERNGLAYTVSINQQDNSAVVILSSSKSREERSQILYKVSAMAYCKYNLTKVVGFATEPLDTLLRSYDVILLSNVEFTNRDELIEDSKKAFGTISEAKFYEFFNLPDKEIK
;
A
#
# COMPACT_ATOMS: atom_id res chain seq x y z
N MET A 1 -9.74 -5.64 -15.09
CA MET A 1 -9.31 -4.27 -14.70
C MET A 1 -7.83 -4.38 -14.33
N SER A 2 -6.94 -3.56 -14.89
CA SER A 2 -5.49 -3.68 -14.65
C SER A 2 -5.01 -2.76 -13.53
N VAL A 3 -3.87 -3.09 -12.91
CA VAL A 3 -3.21 -2.24 -11.89
C VAL A 3 -2.92 -0.84 -12.44
N ALA A 4 -2.45 -0.75 -13.68
CA ALA A 4 -2.15 0.52 -14.34
C ALA A 4 -3.40 1.41 -14.47
N THR A 5 -4.55 0.82 -14.80
CA THR A 5 -5.83 1.56 -14.89
C THR A 5 -6.26 2.11 -13.52
N GLU A 6 -6.05 1.36 -12.43
CA GLU A 6 -6.42 1.82 -11.10
C GLU A 6 -5.53 2.98 -10.62
N LEU A 7 -4.22 2.89 -10.85
CA LEU A 7 -3.29 3.99 -10.54
C LEU A 7 -3.53 5.24 -11.40
N ALA A 8 -3.98 5.07 -12.64
CA ALA A 8 -4.27 6.19 -13.54
C ALA A 8 -5.47 7.03 -13.07
N LYS A 9 -6.46 6.39 -12.42
CA LYS A 9 -7.64 7.07 -11.84
C LYS A 9 -7.32 7.91 -10.62
N THR A 10 -6.15 7.71 -10.00
CA THR A 10 -5.76 8.45 -8.80
C THR A 10 -5.61 9.95 -9.10
N PRO A 11 -6.29 10.85 -8.37
CA PRO A 11 -6.20 12.29 -8.59
C PRO A 11 -4.75 12.82 -8.49
N ARG A 12 -4.43 13.92 -9.20
CA ARG A 12 -3.07 14.49 -9.25
C ARG A 12 -2.47 14.76 -7.87
N LEU A 13 -3.24 15.35 -6.95
CA LEU A 13 -2.78 15.64 -5.60
C LEU A 13 -2.46 14.36 -4.80
N VAL A 14 -3.28 13.32 -4.97
CA VAL A 14 -3.07 12.02 -4.33
C VAL A 14 -1.82 11.33 -4.89
N ARG A 15 -1.60 11.40 -6.21
CA ARG A 15 -0.38 10.86 -6.84
C ARG A 15 0.89 11.52 -6.31
N ARG A 16 0.88 12.83 -6.08
CA ARG A 16 2.04 13.55 -5.51
C ARG A 16 2.37 13.05 -4.10
N LYS A 17 1.35 12.95 -3.24
CA LYS A 17 1.50 12.44 -1.87
C LYS A 17 1.96 10.97 -1.87
N LEU A 18 1.41 10.14 -2.75
CA LEU A 18 1.88 8.77 -2.94
C LEU A 18 3.36 8.73 -3.36
N GLY A 19 3.81 9.64 -4.22
CA GLY A 19 5.23 9.79 -4.57
C GLY A 19 6.13 10.12 -3.38
N GLU A 20 5.70 11.01 -2.50
CA GLU A 20 6.42 11.33 -1.26
C GLU A 20 6.49 10.11 -0.32
N LYS A 21 5.39 9.35 -0.20
CA LYS A 21 5.36 8.11 0.60
C LYS A 21 6.17 6.98 -0.01
N LEU A 22 6.27 6.93 -1.33
CA LEU A 22 7.10 6.00 -2.07
C LEU A 22 8.57 6.27 -1.77
N LEU A 23 9.00 7.54 -1.84
CA LEU A 23 10.37 7.94 -1.53
C LEU A 23 10.75 7.60 -0.09
N ASP A 24 9.92 7.97 0.89
CA ASP A 24 10.13 7.62 2.31
C ASP A 24 10.22 6.09 2.51
N CYS A 25 9.36 5.33 1.84
CA CYS A 25 9.40 3.87 1.91
C CYS A 25 10.75 3.33 1.41
N PHE A 26 11.31 3.89 0.34
CA PHE A 26 12.58 3.42 -0.20
C PHE A 26 13.75 3.78 0.70
N GLU A 27 13.80 5.00 1.24
CA GLU A 27 14.82 5.42 2.22
C GLU A 27 14.78 4.56 3.49
N ARG A 28 13.56 4.20 3.95
CA ARG A 28 13.41 3.28 5.08
C ARG A 28 13.88 1.87 4.73
N ALA A 29 13.67 1.41 3.48
CA ALA A 29 14.13 0.10 3.04
C ALA A 29 15.65 0.03 2.87
N GLU A 30 16.31 1.10 2.44
CA GLU A 30 17.78 1.16 2.40
C GLU A 30 18.40 0.96 3.78
N ARG A 31 17.83 1.62 4.81
CA ARG A 31 18.35 1.52 6.18
C ARG A 31 18.07 0.18 6.84
N ASN A 32 16.93 -0.45 6.55
CA ASN A 32 16.44 -1.62 7.28
C ASN A 32 16.41 -2.92 6.46
N GLY A 33 16.78 -2.87 5.18
CA GLY A 33 16.65 -3.98 4.22
C GLY A 33 15.21 -4.24 3.74
N LEU A 34 14.20 -3.76 4.46
CA LEU A 34 12.78 -3.90 4.11
C LEU A 34 11.96 -2.76 4.75
N ALA A 35 11.05 -2.19 3.97
CA ALA A 35 10.03 -1.27 4.48
C ALA A 35 8.77 -1.32 3.63
N TYR A 36 7.64 -0.98 4.23
CA TYR A 36 6.38 -0.83 3.50
C TYR A 36 5.54 0.33 4.05
N THR A 37 4.59 0.78 3.24
CA THR A 37 3.61 1.82 3.56
C THR A 37 2.23 1.38 3.07
N VAL A 38 1.19 1.62 3.87
CA VAL A 38 -0.21 1.46 3.46
C VAL A 38 -0.86 2.84 3.43
N SER A 39 -1.34 3.27 2.27
CA SER A 39 -2.06 4.52 2.09
C SER A 39 -3.53 4.22 1.83
N ILE A 40 -4.39 4.56 2.80
CA ILE A 40 -5.82 4.23 2.75
C ILE A 40 -6.59 5.41 2.14
N ASN A 41 -7.46 5.11 1.19
CA ASN A 41 -8.48 6.01 0.68
C ASN A 41 -9.85 5.56 1.23
N GLN A 42 -10.35 6.30 2.22
CA GLN A 42 -11.61 6.00 2.88
C GLN A 42 -12.83 6.21 1.98
N GLN A 43 -12.77 7.15 1.03
CA GLN A 43 -13.91 7.43 0.14
C GLN A 43 -14.22 6.23 -0.75
N ASP A 44 -13.17 5.59 -1.28
CA ASP A 44 -13.29 4.44 -2.18
C ASP A 44 -13.17 3.08 -1.47
N ASN A 45 -13.12 3.09 -0.13
CA ASN A 45 -12.80 1.93 0.71
C ASN A 45 -11.63 1.09 0.16
N SER A 46 -10.55 1.77 -0.23
CA SER A 46 -9.41 1.16 -0.91
C SER A 46 -8.08 1.56 -0.30
N ALA A 47 -7.00 0.86 -0.67
CA ALA A 47 -5.65 1.28 -0.30
C ALA A 47 -4.61 1.02 -1.38
N VAL A 48 -3.53 1.80 -1.30
CA VAL A 48 -2.27 1.54 -2.02
C VAL A 48 -1.24 1.00 -1.02
N VAL A 49 -0.62 -0.12 -1.35
CA VAL A 49 0.47 -0.73 -0.59
C VAL A 49 1.76 -0.55 -1.36
N ILE A 50 2.76 0.01 -0.70
CA ILE A 50 4.11 0.20 -1.23
C ILE A 50 5.04 -0.68 -0.42
N LEU A 51 5.83 -1.51 -1.07
CA LEU A 51 6.88 -2.32 -0.43
C LEU A 51 8.22 -2.03 -1.11
N SER A 52 9.27 -1.91 -0.33
CA SER A 52 10.64 -1.95 -0.83
C SER A 52 11.49 -2.89 0.00
N SER A 53 12.32 -3.70 -0.65
CA SER A 53 13.07 -4.77 0.00
C SER A 53 14.26 -5.24 -0.82
N SER A 54 15.40 -5.46 -0.16
CA SER A 54 16.61 -6.07 -0.75
C SER A 54 16.51 -7.59 -0.89
N LYS A 55 15.40 -8.21 -0.47
CA LYS A 55 15.13 -9.64 -0.63
C LYS A 55 15.01 -10.05 -2.10
N SER A 56 15.08 -11.37 -2.33
CA SER A 56 14.84 -11.92 -3.66
C SER A 56 13.44 -11.55 -4.17
N ARG A 57 13.28 -11.54 -5.50
CA ARG A 57 12.00 -11.19 -6.14
C ARG A 57 10.84 -12.08 -5.66
N GLU A 58 11.10 -13.37 -5.49
CA GLU A 58 10.11 -14.33 -5.00
C GLU A 58 9.66 -14.00 -3.57
N GLU A 59 10.60 -13.83 -2.64
CA GLU A 59 10.28 -13.44 -1.26
C GLU A 59 9.56 -12.10 -1.21
N ARG A 60 10.00 -11.12 -2.02
CA ARG A 60 9.38 -9.79 -2.06
C ARG A 60 7.93 -9.87 -2.56
N SER A 61 7.65 -10.69 -3.57
CA SER A 61 6.29 -10.93 -4.05
C SER A 61 5.40 -11.57 -2.98
N GLN A 62 5.91 -12.57 -2.25
CA GLN A 62 5.20 -13.20 -1.14
C GLN A 62 4.89 -12.20 -0.01
N ILE A 63 5.87 -11.36 0.34
CA ILE A 63 5.69 -10.31 1.34
C ILE A 63 4.67 -9.27 0.86
N LEU A 64 4.74 -8.85 -0.41
CA LEU A 64 3.79 -7.92 -1.00
C LEU A 64 2.36 -8.45 -0.90
N TYR A 65 2.15 -9.72 -1.27
CA TYR A 65 0.86 -10.38 -1.12
C TYR A 65 0.39 -10.37 0.34
N LYS A 66 1.25 -10.81 1.26
CA LYS A 66 0.91 -10.89 2.69
C LYS A 66 0.54 -9.52 3.27
N VAL A 67 1.35 -8.48 3.01
CA VAL A 67 1.08 -7.12 3.48
C VAL A 67 -0.20 -6.55 2.87
N SER A 68 -0.45 -6.82 1.59
CA SER A 68 -1.68 -6.39 0.92
C SER A 68 -2.93 -7.07 1.49
N ALA A 69 -2.87 -8.38 1.73
CA ALA A 69 -3.95 -9.13 2.34
C ALA A 69 -4.22 -8.70 3.79
N MET A 70 -3.16 -8.49 4.59
CA MET A 70 -3.27 -7.94 5.95
C MET A 70 -3.94 -6.56 5.93
N ALA A 71 -3.55 -5.66 5.03
CA ALA A 71 -4.18 -4.35 4.89
C ALA A 71 -5.65 -4.46 4.48
N TYR A 72 -5.96 -5.31 3.51
CA TYR A 72 -7.32 -5.57 3.04
C TYR A 72 -8.24 -6.02 4.19
N CYS A 73 -7.81 -7.01 4.97
CA CYS A 73 -8.61 -7.57 6.05
C CYS A 73 -8.69 -6.64 7.27
N LYS A 74 -7.57 -6.06 7.72
CA LYS A 74 -7.53 -5.20 8.92
C LYS A 74 -8.43 -3.98 8.78
N TYR A 75 -8.39 -3.33 7.63
CA TYR A 75 -9.12 -2.09 7.38
C TYR A 75 -10.46 -2.30 6.67
N ASN A 76 -10.89 -3.56 6.51
CA ASN A 76 -12.14 -3.93 5.84
C ASN A 76 -12.32 -3.30 4.46
N LEU A 77 -11.26 -3.30 3.66
CA LEU A 77 -11.23 -2.68 2.33
C LEU A 77 -11.94 -3.55 1.30
N THR A 78 -12.48 -2.95 0.25
CA THR A 78 -12.98 -3.66 -0.94
C THR A 78 -11.91 -3.82 -2.01
N LYS A 79 -10.83 -3.03 -1.93
CA LYS A 79 -9.77 -3.00 -2.93
C LYS A 79 -8.40 -2.63 -2.35
N VAL A 80 -7.37 -3.34 -2.76
CA VAL A 80 -5.96 -2.98 -2.48
C VAL A 80 -5.14 -3.10 -3.77
N VAL A 81 -4.40 -2.05 -4.08
CA VAL A 81 -3.37 -2.04 -5.13
C VAL A 81 -2.01 -2.06 -4.45
N GLY A 82 -1.25 -3.13 -4.62
CA GLY A 82 0.10 -3.23 -4.06
C GLY A 82 1.16 -3.17 -5.16
N PHE A 83 2.30 -2.57 -4.86
CA PHE A 83 3.51 -2.77 -5.65
C PHE A 83 4.75 -2.88 -4.78
N ALA A 84 5.73 -3.62 -5.29
CA ALA A 84 7.02 -3.82 -4.64
C ALA A 84 8.19 -3.61 -5.59
N THR A 85 9.31 -3.11 -5.06
CA THR A 85 10.56 -2.95 -5.80
C THR A 85 11.78 -2.99 -4.85
N GLU A 86 12.97 -2.95 -5.39
CA GLU A 86 14.23 -2.90 -4.64
C GLU A 86 14.48 -1.51 -4.00
N PRO A 87 15.40 -1.38 -3.04
CA PRO A 87 15.79 -0.08 -2.46
C PRO A 87 16.49 0.85 -3.47
N LEU A 88 16.72 2.11 -3.08
CA LEU A 88 17.22 3.12 -4.02
C LEU A 88 18.64 2.82 -4.53
N ASP A 89 19.51 2.30 -3.68
CA ASP A 89 20.88 1.88 -3.97
C ASP A 89 21.03 0.76 -5.02
N THR A 90 19.94 0.07 -5.36
CA THR A 90 20.00 -1.08 -6.25
C THR A 90 20.00 -0.65 -7.72
N LEU A 91 21.03 -1.08 -8.46
CA LEU A 91 21.29 -0.69 -9.87
C LEU A 91 20.18 -1.14 -10.83
N LEU A 92 19.65 -2.35 -10.65
CA LEU A 92 18.59 -2.92 -11.47
C LEU A 92 17.36 -3.13 -10.62
N ARG A 93 16.24 -2.53 -11.05
CA ARG A 93 14.97 -2.65 -10.34
C ARG A 93 13.95 -3.41 -11.15
N SER A 94 13.24 -4.30 -10.46
CA SER A 94 12.05 -4.95 -10.95
C SER A 94 10.85 -4.44 -10.16
N TYR A 95 9.67 -4.54 -10.77
CA TYR A 95 8.43 -4.15 -10.14
C TYR A 95 7.50 -5.35 -10.11
N ASP A 96 7.04 -5.66 -8.91
CA ASP A 96 6.00 -6.66 -8.68
C ASP A 96 4.73 -5.91 -8.31
N VAL A 97 3.58 -6.33 -8.84
CA VAL A 97 2.30 -5.65 -8.62
C VAL A 97 1.21 -6.64 -8.27
N ILE A 98 0.27 -6.21 -7.43
CA ILE A 98 -0.90 -6.99 -7.05
C ILE A 98 -2.15 -6.11 -7.03
N LEU A 99 -3.28 -6.71 -7.39
CA LEU A 99 -4.61 -6.14 -7.22
C LEU A 99 -5.47 -7.14 -6.45
N LEU A 100 -5.90 -6.77 -5.25
CA LEU A 100 -6.96 -7.45 -4.52
C LEU A 100 -8.23 -6.65 -4.71
N SER A 101 -9.29 -7.25 -5.24
CA SER A 101 -10.57 -6.58 -5.45
C SER A 101 -11.71 -7.56 -5.17
N ASN A 102 -12.55 -7.24 -4.18
CA ASN A 102 -13.66 -8.08 -3.74
C ASN A 102 -13.24 -9.54 -3.47
N VAL A 103 -12.11 -9.71 -2.80
CA VAL A 103 -11.56 -11.02 -2.46
C VAL A 103 -12.13 -11.48 -1.12
N GLU A 104 -12.54 -12.74 -1.06
CA GLU A 104 -12.88 -13.43 0.18
C GLU A 104 -11.68 -14.24 0.68
N PHE A 105 -11.25 -13.96 1.91
CA PHE A 105 -10.16 -14.68 2.56
C PHE A 105 -10.74 -15.67 3.58
N THR A 106 -10.48 -16.96 3.40
CA THR A 106 -10.86 -18.01 4.36
C THR A 106 -10.13 -17.87 5.68
N ASN A 107 -8.90 -17.35 5.67
CA ASN A 107 -8.06 -17.09 6.82
C ASN A 107 -8.06 -15.61 7.25
N ARG A 108 -9.19 -14.92 7.09
CA ARG A 108 -9.32 -13.48 7.38
C ARG A 108 -8.85 -13.11 8.79
N ASP A 109 -9.27 -13.86 9.81
CA ASP A 109 -8.96 -13.54 11.21
C ASP A 109 -7.47 -13.69 11.51
N GLU A 110 -6.81 -14.68 10.91
CA GLU A 110 -5.34 -14.85 11.00
C GLU A 110 -4.61 -13.66 10.37
N LEU A 111 -5.06 -13.19 9.20
CA LEU A 111 -4.50 -12.01 8.55
C LEU A 111 -4.67 -10.74 9.39
N ILE A 112 -5.82 -10.60 10.06
CA ILE A 112 -6.05 -9.48 11.00
C ILE A 112 -5.09 -9.58 12.18
N GLU A 113 -4.88 -10.77 12.75
CA GLU A 113 -3.96 -10.95 13.87
C GLU A 113 -2.50 -10.66 13.47
N ASP A 114 -2.05 -11.18 12.34
CA ASP A 114 -0.72 -10.91 11.79
C ASP A 114 -0.51 -9.40 11.54
N SER A 115 -1.56 -8.70 11.11
CA SER A 115 -1.51 -7.26 10.87
C SER A 115 -1.27 -6.42 12.14
N LYS A 116 -1.59 -6.94 13.33
CA LYS A 116 -1.33 -6.25 14.61
C LYS A 116 0.16 -6.24 14.93
N LYS A 117 0.87 -7.33 14.62
CA LYS A 117 2.32 -7.44 14.76
C LYS A 117 3.03 -6.60 13.70
N ALA A 118 2.54 -6.64 12.47
CA ALA A 118 3.15 -5.94 11.35
C ALA A 118 2.98 -4.41 11.46
N PHE A 119 1.75 -3.94 11.65
CA PHE A 119 1.45 -2.50 11.66
C PHE A 119 1.48 -1.87 13.08
N GLY A 120 1.77 -2.66 14.12
CA GLY A 120 1.74 -2.25 15.53
C GLY A 120 0.33 -2.00 16.10
N THR A 121 0.26 -1.86 17.43
CA THR A 121 -0.90 -1.33 18.17
C THR A 121 -0.90 0.19 18.07
N ILE A 122 -1.12 0.74 16.88
CA ILE A 122 -1.33 2.17 16.59
C ILE A 122 -0.70 3.12 17.64
N SER A 123 0.62 3.34 17.58
CA SER A 123 1.09 4.72 17.74
C SER A 123 1.00 5.32 16.34
N GLU A 124 -0.15 5.92 16.06
CA GLU A 124 -0.26 7.07 15.16
C GLU A 124 0.71 7.14 13.97
N ALA A 125 0.65 6.15 13.07
CA ALA A 125 0.56 6.52 11.65
C ALA A 125 -0.89 6.96 11.34
N LYS A 126 -1.45 7.81 12.21
CA LYS A 126 -2.58 8.65 11.87
C LYS A 126 -2.03 9.64 10.87
N PHE A 127 -2.19 9.34 9.59
CA PHE A 127 -2.42 10.41 8.64
C PHE A 127 -3.91 10.38 8.34
N TYR A 128 -4.68 11.06 9.21
CA TYR A 128 -5.95 11.60 8.81
C TYR A 128 -5.65 12.72 7.83
N GLU A 129 -5.93 12.51 6.56
CA GLU A 129 -6.31 13.63 5.71
C GLU A 129 -7.72 13.37 5.23
N PHE A 130 -8.63 14.11 5.84
CA PHE A 130 -9.99 14.27 5.37
C PHE A 130 -9.92 14.72 3.91
N PHE A 131 -10.37 13.88 2.98
CA PHE A 131 -10.80 14.37 1.68
C PHE A 131 -12.17 15.02 1.84
N ASN A 132 -12.22 16.15 2.56
CA ASN A 132 -13.28 17.11 2.32
C ASN A 132 -12.84 17.88 1.07
N LEU A 133 -13.18 17.34 -0.11
CA LEU A 133 -13.42 18.24 -1.23
C LEU A 133 -14.73 18.95 -0.86
N PRO A 134 -14.74 20.27 -0.62
CA PRO A 134 -16.01 20.96 -0.57
C PRO A 134 -16.69 20.71 -1.92
N ASP A 135 -17.84 20.03 -1.89
CA ASP A 135 -18.86 20.19 -2.91
C ASP A 135 -19.20 21.67 -2.94
N LYS A 136 -18.56 22.44 -3.83
CA LYS A 136 -19.10 23.71 -4.30
C LYS A 136 -18.41 24.22 -5.56
N GLU A 137 -19.23 24.20 -6.61
CA GLU A 137 -19.36 25.20 -7.66
C GLU A 137 -18.19 25.37 -8.62
N ILE A 138 -18.29 24.66 -9.74
CA ILE A 138 -18.02 25.30 -11.03
C ILE A 138 -19.39 25.38 -11.73
N LYS A 139 -19.95 26.59 -11.68
CA LYS A 139 -20.99 27.05 -12.62
C LYS A 139 -20.41 27.12 -14.04
#